data_AF-A0A5D2YV92-F1
#
_entry.id   AF-A0A5D2YV92-F1
#
_cell.length_a   1.000
_cell.length_b   1.000
_cell.length_c   1.000
_cell.angle_alpha   90.00
_cell.angle_beta   90.00
_cell.angle_gamma   90.00
#
_symmetry.space_group_name_H-M   'P 1'
#
loop_
_entity.id
_entity.type
_entity.pdbx_description
1 polymer ?
#
loop_
_entity_poly.entity_id
_entity_poly.type
_entity_poly.pdbx_seq_one_letter_code
_entity_poly.pdbx_strand_id
1 'polypeptide(L)'
;MSFDVSRKEAQQPAPPSTGHNGNAVAVLPSMSTVTANRLRLNPNTEHKPENYEGLQLEFSPLLFSSLERYLPPPMLSLPRDSKLHYMRDIILRYSPDGERIRVQRHREYRQKIISHYQPLHRELYTMHASNFFAPSFLKAINENKEEGFRSIMAEPTLGVFTFEMFQPRFCELLLSEVENFEKWVHETKFRIMRPNTMNKFGAVLDDFGLETMLGKLMEDFIRPISKVFFSDVGGSTLDSHHGFVVEYGIDRDVELGNFGLFTCSGTCCSSSWAP
;
A
#
# COMPACT_ATOMS: atom_id res chain seq x y z
N MET A 1 -30.62 -24.77 -55.07
CA MET A 1 -31.88 -24.93 -55.84
C MET A 1 -32.98 -25.27 -54.85
N SER A 2 -34.05 -24.47 -54.89
CA SER A 2 -35.46 -24.72 -54.49
C SER A 2 -35.75 -25.32 -53.10
N PHE A 3 -36.41 -24.61 -52.18
CA PHE A 3 -37.87 -24.32 -52.08
C PHE A 3 -38.76 -25.57 -52.07
N ASP A 4 -39.37 -25.87 -50.91
CA ASP A 4 -40.84 -25.89 -50.66
C ASP A 4 -41.09 -26.29 -49.18
N VAL A 5 -41.63 -25.44 -48.29
CA VAL A 5 -43.05 -25.07 -48.05
C VAL A 5 -43.90 -26.20 -47.45
N SER A 6 -44.37 -25.97 -46.21
CA SER A 6 -45.81 -26.08 -45.90
C SER A 6 -46.20 -25.30 -44.65
N ARG A 7 -47.14 -24.39 -44.86
CA ARG A 7 -47.92 -23.60 -43.90
C ARG A 7 -49.05 -24.43 -43.29
N LYS A 8 -49.52 -24.03 -42.09
CA LYS A 8 -50.92 -23.91 -41.62
C LYS A 8 -50.86 -23.47 -40.15
N GLU A 9 -51.70 -22.62 -39.57
CA GLU A 9 -52.80 -21.75 -39.99
C GLU A 9 -53.03 -20.79 -38.79
N ALA A 10 -53.51 -19.58 -39.05
CA ALA A 10 -53.74 -18.55 -38.04
C ALA A 10 -55.11 -18.69 -37.37
N GLN A 11 -55.20 -18.36 -36.07
CA GLN A 11 -56.45 -18.01 -35.41
C GLN A 11 -56.23 -16.90 -34.36
N GLN A 12 -56.99 -15.82 -34.50
CA GLN A 12 -57.23 -14.69 -33.60
C GLN A 12 -58.77 -14.49 -33.54
N PRO A 13 -59.35 -13.67 -32.65
CA PRO A 13 -59.22 -13.57 -31.19
C PRO A 13 -60.63 -13.61 -30.51
N ALA A 14 -60.72 -13.66 -29.18
CA ALA A 14 -61.97 -13.38 -28.45
C ALA A 14 -61.75 -12.46 -27.23
N PRO A 15 -62.72 -11.61 -26.84
CA PRO A 15 -62.53 -10.39 -26.05
C PRO A 15 -62.83 -10.59 -24.53
N PRO A 16 -62.72 -9.55 -23.68
CA PRO A 16 -62.27 -9.66 -22.29
C PRO A 16 -63.41 -9.89 -21.28
N SER A 17 -63.11 -10.62 -20.19
CA SER A 17 -63.93 -10.61 -18.98
C SER A 17 -63.20 -9.89 -17.85
N THR A 18 -63.66 -8.68 -17.57
CA THR A 18 -63.36 -7.90 -16.37
C THR A 18 -63.86 -8.62 -15.12
N GLY A 19 -62.97 -8.78 -14.13
CA GLY A 19 -63.31 -9.22 -12.79
C GLY A 19 -62.20 -8.79 -11.82
N HIS A 20 -62.36 -7.60 -11.25
CA HIS A 20 -61.55 -7.10 -10.14
C HIS A 20 -61.72 -8.03 -8.92
N ASN A 21 -60.60 -8.41 -8.27
CA ASN A 21 -60.39 -8.13 -6.84
C ASN A 21 -59.02 -8.63 -6.36
N GLY A 22 -58.15 -7.66 -6.05
CA GLY A 22 -57.35 -7.58 -4.82
C GLY A 22 -56.42 -8.73 -4.45
N ASN A 23 -55.15 -8.63 -4.87
CA ASN A 23 -53.98 -8.65 -3.96
C ASN A 23 -52.70 -8.42 -4.78
N ALA A 24 -52.37 -7.16 -5.00
CA ALA A 24 -51.11 -6.77 -5.60
C ALA A 24 -50.00 -6.85 -4.53
N VAL A 25 -49.31 -7.99 -4.48
CA VAL A 25 -47.93 -8.01 -3.98
C VAL A 25 -47.13 -7.18 -4.98
N ALA A 26 -46.77 -5.96 -4.59
CA ALA A 26 -45.91 -5.10 -5.40
C ALA A 26 -44.53 -5.77 -5.51
N VAL A 27 -44.33 -6.50 -6.61
CA VAL A 27 -43.01 -6.96 -7.04
C VAL A 27 -42.22 -5.71 -7.39
N LEU A 28 -41.28 -5.35 -6.52
CA LEU A 28 -40.28 -4.33 -6.81
C LEU A 28 -39.52 -4.73 -8.09
N PRO A 29 -39.32 -3.80 -9.05
CA PRO A 29 -38.59 -4.12 -10.25
C PRO A 29 -37.15 -4.50 -9.92
N SER A 30 -36.76 -5.69 -10.39
CA SER A 30 -35.39 -6.19 -10.44
C SER A 30 -34.44 -5.11 -10.95
N MET A 31 -33.67 -4.51 -10.03
CA MET A 31 -32.57 -3.60 -10.34
C MET A 31 -31.36 -4.41 -10.82
N SER A 32 -31.42 -4.90 -12.06
CA SER A 32 -30.28 -5.51 -12.74
C SER A 32 -29.85 -4.61 -13.88
N THR A 33 -28.82 -3.77 -13.66
CA THR A 33 -27.74 -3.44 -14.62
C THR A 33 -26.83 -2.33 -14.08
N VAL A 34 -25.71 -2.69 -13.45
CA VAL A 34 -24.34 -2.06 -13.52
C VAL A 34 -24.14 -0.55 -13.19
N THR A 35 -25.17 0.28 -13.08
CA THR A 35 -25.06 1.73 -12.78
C THR A 35 -25.48 2.11 -11.35
N ALA A 36 -26.06 1.17 -10.60
CA ALA A 36 -26.79 1.49 -9.36
C ALA A 36 -25.92 1.64 -8.10
N ASN A 37 -24.62 1.38 -8.18
CA ASN A 37 -23.76 1.17 -7.01
C ASN A 37 -22.65 2.23 -6.91
N ARG A 38 -23.03 3.50 -7.01
CA ARG A 38 -22.10 4.62 -6.96
C ARG A 38 -22.49 5.60 -5.87
N LEU A 39 -21.45 6.17 -5.27
CA LEU A 39 -21.57 7.33 -4.39
C LEU A 39 -21.71 8.58 -5.24
N ARG A 40 -22.39 9.59 -4.69
CA ARG A 40 -22.42 10.94 -5.24
C ARG A 40 -21.02 11.56 -5.11
N LEU A 41 -20.71 12.52 -5.98
CA LEU A 41 -19.45 13.27 -5.89
C LEU A 41 -19.42 14.20 -4.66
N ASN A 42 -20.57 14.82 -4.35
CA ASN A 42 -20.69 15.80 -3.27
C ASN A 42 -21.56 15.23 -2.13
N PRO A 43 -21.18 15.47 -0.86
CA PRO A 43 -21.95 15.02 0.29
C PRO A 43 -23.26 15.80 0.39
N ASN A 44 -24.29 15.15 0.92
CA ASN A 44 -25.50 15.81 1.39
C ASN A 44 -25.22 16.43 2.78
N THR A 45 -25.15 17.76 2.84
CA THR A 45 -24.87 18.52 4.06
C THR A 45 -26.06 18.61 5.02
N GLU A 46 -27.28 18.39 4.52
CA GLU A 46 -28.51 18.44 5.31
C GLU A 46 -28.84 17.08 5.95
N HIS A 47 -28.29 16.00 5.39
CA HIS A 47 -28.51 14.65 5.89
C HIS A 47 -27.69 14.36 7.15
N LYS A 48 -28.37 13.98 8.23
CA LYS A 48 -27.71 13.48 9.44
C LYS A 48 -27.51 11.97 9.30
N PRO A 49 -26.26 11.48 9.22
CA PRO A 49 -26.00 10.05 9.09
C PRO A 49 -26.44 9.30 10.35
N GLU A 50 -26.79 8.03 10.17
CA GLU A 50 -27.15 7.17 11.28
C GLU A 50 -25.94 6.74 12.09
N ASN A 51 -26.22 6.27 13.31
CA ASN A 51 -25.21 5.66 14.16
C ASN A 51 -25.09 4.17 13.83
N TYR A 52 -23.87 3.76 13.45
CA TYR A 52 -23.50 2.38 13.14
C TYR A 52 -22.67 1.71 14.26
N GLU A 53 -22.47 2.39 15.39
CA GLU A 53 -21.80 1.84 16.57
C GLU A 53 -22.59 0.66 17.18
N GLY A 54 -21.89 -0.31 17.75
CA GLY A 54 -22.49 -1.49 18.38
C GLY A 54 -22.93 -2.60 17.42
N LEU A 55 -22.76 -2.41 16.10
CA LEU A 55 -22.91 -3.47 15.11
C LEU A 55 -21.59 -4.24 14.96
N GLN A 56 -21.65 -5.56 14.78
CA GLN A 56 -20.48 -6.37 14.47
C GLN A 56 -20.11 -6.20 12.98
N LEU A 57 -19.42 -5.10 12.68
CA LEU A 57 -19.06 -4.70 11.32
C LEU A 57 -17.62 -5.10 10.96
N GLU A 58 -17.39 -5.41 9.69
CA GLU A 58 -16.05 -5.66 9.12
C GLU A 58 -15.24 -4.38 8.90
N PHE A 59 -15.92 -3.24 8.84
CA PHE A 59 -15.33 -1.92 8.63
C PHE A 59 -15.69 -0.99 9.79
N SER A 60 -14.90 0.06 9.98
CA SER A 60 -15.15 1.07 11.02
C SER A 60 -16.55 1.68 10.89
N PRO A 61 -17.34 1.78 11.98
CA PRO A 61 -18.62 2.48 11.98
C PRO A 61 -18.53 3.93 11.43
N LEU A 62 -17.40 4.60 11.64
CA LEU A 62 -17.13 5.95 11.14
C LEU A 62 -17.05 6.01 9.62
N LEU A 63 -16.63 4.93 8.97
CA LEU A 63 -16.60 4.84 7.51
C LEU A 63 -18.03 4.88 6.97
N PHE A 64 -18.95 4.11 7.56
CA PHE A 64 -20.35 4.07 7.14
C PHE A 64 -21.07 5.39 7.40
N SER A 65 -20.87 6.02 8.57
CA SER A 65 -21.47 7.32 8.85
C SER A 65 -20.96 8.42 7.91
N SER A 66 -19.70 8.34 7.48
CA SER A 66 -19.11 9.26 6.49
C SER A 66 -19.66 8.99 5.09
N LEU A 67 -19.71 7.72 4.67
CA LEU A 67 -20.20 7.30 3.34
C LEU A 67 -21.69 7.56 3.16
N GLU A 68 -22.49 7.49 4.23
CA GLU A 68 -23.94 7.67 4.15
C GLU A 68 -24.31 9.02 3.52
N ARG A 69 -23.54 10.08 3.81
CA ARG A 69 -23.77 11.41 3.23
C ARG A 69 -23.63 11.46 1.72
N TYR A 70 -22.92 10.50 1.14
CA TYR A 70 -22.68 10.39 -0.30
C TYR A 70 -23.66 9.43 -0.98
N LEU A 71 -24.62 8.86 -0.26
CA LEU A 71 -25.61 7.99 -0.88
C LEU A 71 -26.56 8.76 -1.81
N PRO A 72 -27.04 8.12 -2.90
CA PRO A 72 -28.10 8.67 -3.73
C PRO A 72 -29.37 9.02 -2.91
N PRO A 73 -30.14 10.07 -3.26
CA PRO A 73 -31.36 10.45 -2.52
C PRO A 73 -32.37 9.30 -2.29
N PRO A 74 -32.62 8.39 -3.26
CA PRO A 74 -33.50 7.24 -3.03
C PRO A 74 -32.99 6.26 -1.97
N MET A 75 -31.68 6.26 -1.69
CA MET A 75 -31.07 5.39 -0.68
C MET A 75 -31.08 6.02 0.71
N LEU A 76 -31.05 7.34 0.82
CA LEU A 76 -31.06 8.05 2.11
C LEU A 76 -32.36 7.82 2.89
N SER A 77 -33.48 7.63 2.20
CA SER A 77 -34.79 7.36 2.81
C SER A 77 -34.99 5.91 3.24
N LEU A 78 -34.07 5.00 2.89
CA LEU A 78 -34.19 3.60 3.27
C LEU A 78 -33.75 3.33 4.72
N PRO A 79 -34.20 2.21 5.31
CA PRO A 79 -33.74 1.78 6.64
C PRO A 79 -32.23 1.59 6.71
N ARG A 80 -31.70 1.72 7.93
CA ARG A 80 -30.27 1.57 8.26
C ARG A 80 -29.62 0.34 7.65
N ASP A 81 -30.28 -0.81 7.73
CA ASP A 81 -29.70 -2.07 7.27
C ASP A 81 -29.55 -2.13 5.74
N SER A 82 -30.51 -1.54 5.00
CA SER A 82 -30.44 -1.43 3.54
C SER A 82 -29.32 -0.48 3.11
N LYS A 83 -29.16 0.65 3.80
CA LYS A 83 -28.05 1.59 3.57
C LYS A 83 -26.70 0.94 3.88
N LEU A 84 -26.62 0.21 4.98
CA LEU A 84 -25.44 -0.55 5.37
C LEU A 84 -25.06 -1.58 4.30
N HIS A 85 -26.02 -2.37 3.82
CA HIS A 85 -25.77 -3.37 2.78
C HIS A 85 -25.27 -2.73 1.48
N TYR A 86 -25.88 -1.64 1.06
CA TYR A 86 -25.48 -0.88 -0.13
C TYR A 86 -24.06 -0.29 0.00
N MET A 87 -23.76 0.37 1.13
CA MET A 87 -22.42 0.89 1.40
C MET A 87 -21.37 -0.23 1.47
N ARG A 88 -21.70 -1.35 2.12
CA ARG A 88 -20.82 -2.52 2.22
C ARG A 88 -20.48 -3.07 0.84
N ASP A 89 -21.46 -3.26 -0.03
CA ASP A 89 -21.26 -3.75 -1.39
C ASP A 89 -20.36 -2.82 -2.22
N ILE A 90 -20.47 -1.50 -2.01
CA ILE A 90 -19.53 -0.53 -2.60
C ILE A 90 -18.11 -0.74 -2.07
N ILE A 91 -17.92 -0.78 -0.75
CA ILE A 91 -16.58 -0.91 -0.16
C ILE A 91 -15.92 -2.23 -0.61
N LEU A 92 -16.66 -3.34 -0.62
CA LEU A 92 -16.14 -4.66 -1.00
C LEU A 92 -15.61 -4.73 -2.44
N ARG A 93 -16.12 -3.89 -3.35
CA ARG A 93 -15.60 -3.79 -4.72
C ARG A 93 -14.20 -3.18 -4.78
N TYR A 94 -13.89 -2.25 -3.89
CA TYR A 94 -12.61 -1.53 -3.87
C TYR A 94 -11.62 -2.12 -2.86
N SER A 95 -12.10 -2.92 -1.90
CA SER A 95 -11.27 -3.63 -0.94
C SER A 95 -11.78 -5.06 -0.79
N PRO A 96 -11.42 -5.97 -1.71
CA PRO A 96 -11.88 -7.36 -1.69
C PRO A 96 -11.37 -8.13 -0.46
N ASP A 97 -12.07 -9.20 -0.08
CA ASP A 97 -11.78 -9.96 1.14
C ASP A 97 -10.34 -10.48 1.19
N GLY A 98 -9.78 -10.93 0.06
CA GLY A 98 -8.42 -11.45 -0.01
C GLY A 98 -7.36 -10.41 0.37
N GLU A 99 -7.53 -9.16 -0.06
CA GLU A 99 -6.61 -8.07 0.28
C GLU A 99 -6.74 -7.68 1.76
N ARG A 100 -7.98 -7.59 2.26
CA ARG A 100 -8.23 -7.29 3.69
C ARG A 100 -7.64 -8.35 4.60
N ILE A 101 -7.86 -9.64 4.28
CA ILE A 101 -7.30 -10.77 5.03
C ILE A 101 -5.77 -10.71 5.00
N ARG A 102 -5.16 -10.38 3.85
CA ARG A 102 -3.70 -10.25 3.73
C ARG A 102 -3.16 -9.12 4.62
N VAL A 103 -3.76 -7.94 4.58
CA VAL A 103 -3.36 -6.79 5.42
C VAL A 103 -3.52 -7.12 6.91
N GLN A 104 -4.66 -7.71 7.29
CA GLN A 104 -4.93 -8.09 8.67
C GLN A 104 -3.93 -9.14 9.16
N ARG A 105 -3.66 -10.19 8.38
CA ARG A 105 -2.63 -11.20 8.71
C ARG A 105 -1.24 -10.59 8.83
N HIS A 106 -0.89 -9.66 7.96
CA HIS A 106 0.40 -8.96 8.03
C HIS A 106 0.51 -8.12 9.30
N ARG A 107 -0.55 -7.43 9.70
CA ARG A 107 -0.62 -6.68 10.96
C ARG A 107 -0.48 -7.60 12.17
N GLU A 108 -1.21 -8.71 12.21
CA GLU A 108 -1.11 -9.70 13.29
C GLU A 108 0.28 -10.33 13.38
N TYR A 109 0.90 -10.61 12.23
CA TYR A 109 2.27 -11.10 12.15
C TYR A 109 3.25 -10.10 12.77
N ARG A 110 3.20 -8.82 12.38
CA ARG A 110 4.05 -7.77 12.95
C ARG A 110 3.82 -7.58 14.46
N GLN A 111 2.56 -7.60 14.91
CA GLN A 111 2.23 -7.51 16.34
C GLN A 111 2.78 -8.69 17.16
N LYS A 112 2.81 -9.89 16.59
CA LYS A 112 3.44 -11.04 17.25
C LYS A 112 4.95 -10.83 17.40
N ILE A 113 5.62 -10.27 16.41
CA ILE A 113 7.06 -9.98 16.51
C ILE A 113 7.29 -8.92 17.59
N ILE A 114 6.59 -7.79 17.52
CA ILE A 114 6.74 -6.67 18.47
C ILE A 114 6.48 -7.10 19.91
N SER A 115 5.57 -8.05 20.15
CA SER A 115 5.27 -8.53 21.51
C SER A 115 6.28 -9.54 22.08
N HIS A 116 7.07 -10.22 21.24
CA HIS A 116 7.97 -11.30 21.67
C HIS A 116 9.46 -10.96 21.51
N TYR A 117 9.80 -10.10 20.55
CA TYR A 117 11.16 -9.65 20.31
C TYR A 117 11.53 -8.51 21.28
N GLN A 118 12.74 -8.59 21.85
CA GLN A 118 13.28 -7.53 22.68
C GLN A 118 14.39 -6.78 21.92
N PRO A 119 14.18 -5.48 21.63
CA PRO A 119 15.19 -4.67 20.97
C PRO A 119 16.49 -4.56 21.77
N LEU A 120 17.64 -4.66 21.08
CA LEU A 120 18.96 -4.49 21.67
C LEU A 120 19.29 -2.99 21.80
N HIS A 121 19.03 -2.22 20.76
CA HIS A 121 19.31 -0.79 20.65
C HIS A 121 18.02 0.02 20.55
N ARG A 122 17.37 0.28 21.70
CA ARG A 122 16.13 1.07 21.78
C ARG A 122 16.25 2.47 21.18
N GLU A 123 17.46 3.02 21.13
CA GLU A 123 17.74 4.31 20.51
C GLU A 123 17.41 4.33 19.01
N LEU A 124 17.50 3.20 18.29
CA LEU A 124 17.16 3.12 16.87
C LEU A 124 15.67 3.33 16.58
N TYR A 125 14.81 3.11 17.57
CA TYR A 125 13.34 3.19 17.41
C TYR A 125 12.83 4.62 17.55
N THR A 126 13.70 5.55 17.96
CA THR A 126 13.39 6.97 18.08
C THR A 126 14.35 7.75 17.17
N MET A 127 13.82 8.68 16.39
CA MET A 127 14.65 9.48 15.48
C MET A 127 15.56 10.44 16.26
N HIS A 128 16.86 10.13 16.33
CA HIS A 128 17.88 10.97 16.95
C HIS A 128 18.83 11.53 15.89
N ALA A 129 18.36 12.54 15.16
CA ALA A 129 19.03 13.07 13.97
C ALA A 129 20.53 13.38 14.18
N SER A 130 20.89 14.02 15.30
CA SER A 130 22.28 14.39 15.62
C SER A 130 23.24 13.19 15.75
N ASN A 131 22.73 12.04 16.16
CA ASN A 131 23.52 10.83 16.39
C ASN A 131 23.50 9.90 15.18
N PHE A 132 22.52 10.07 14.29
CA PHE A 132 22.32 9.17 13.15
C PHE A 132 23.01 9.70 11.90
N PHE A 133 22.96 11.01 11.69
CA PHE A 133 23.38 11.63 10.44
C PHE A 133 24.75 12.28 10.52
N ALA A 134 25.45 12.28 9.38
CA ALA A 134 26.66 13.06 9.22
C ALA A 134 26.36 14.55 9.49
N PRO A 135 27.24 15.28 10.19
CA PRO A 135 27.02 16.71 10.48
C PRO A 135 26.85 17.57 9.22
N SER A 136 27.56 17.22 8.13
CA SER A 136 27.44 17.85 6.81
C SER A 136 26.04 17.66 6.22
N PHE A 137 25.50 16.44 6.30
CA PHE A 137 24.16 16.11 5.85
C PHE A 137 23.09 16.89 6.61
N LEU A 138 23.16 16.91 7.94
CA LEU A 138 22.22 17.68 8.76
C LEU A 138 22.23 19.17 8.45
N LYS A 139 23.42 19.73 8.24
CA LYS A 139 23.55 21.13 7.87
C LYS A 139 22.83 21.42 6.55
N ALA A 140 23.04 20.59 5.53
CA ALA A 140 22.38 20.76 4.24
C ALA A 140 20.85 20.64 4.33
N ILE A 141 20.35 19.66 5.12
CA ILE A 141 18.91 19.48 5.36
C ILE A 141 18.31 20.69 6.09
N ASN A 142 18.98 21.23 7.10
CA ASN A 142 18.51 22.39 7.84
C ASN A 142 18.51 23.68 6.99
N GLU A 143 19.48 23.82 6.09
CA GLU A 143 19.51 24.93 5.14
C GLU A 143 18.42 24.78 4.06
N ASN A 144 18.08 23.55 3.69
CA ASN A 144 17.04 23.17 2.73
C ASN A 144 17.14 23.94 1.40
N LYS A 145 18.37 24.10 0.91
CA LYS A 145 18.70 24.77 -0.35
C LYS A 145 19.35 23.80 -1.31
N GLU A 146 19.09 23.99 -2.60
CA GLU A 146 19.67 23.16 -3.65
C GLU A 146 21.20 23.20 -3.62
N GLU A 147 21.79 24.39 -3.42
CA GLU A 147 23.24 24.54 -3.34
C GLU A 147 23.83 23.79 -2.14
N GLY A 148 23.10 23.77 -1.01
CA GLY A 148 23.47 23.02 0.19
C GLY A 148 23.50 21.51 -0.09
N PHE A 149 22.47 20.99 -0.76
CA PHE A 149 22.44 19.57 -1.15
C PHE A 149 23.53 19.24 -2.17
N ARG A 150 23.70 20.05 -3.21
CA ARG A 150 24.75 19.83 -4.23
C ARG A 150 26.16 19.90 -3.64
N SER A 151 26.36 20.60 -2.53
CA SER A 151 27.67 20.67 -1.88
C SER A 151 28.11 19.36 -1.21
N ILE A 152 27.15 18.50 -0.83
CA ILE A 152 27.42 17.22 -0.14
C ILE A 152 27.19 16.00 -1.03
N MET A 153 26.65 16.19 -2.24
CA MET A 153 26.29 15.11 -3.17
C MET A 153 27.18 15.14 -4.40
N ALA A 154 27.56 13.95 -4.87
CA ALA A 154 28.08 13.75 -6.21
C ALA A 154 27.00 13.10 -7.08
N GLU A 155 27.02 13.39 -8.38
CA GLU A 155 26.15 12.78 -9.38
C GLU A 155 27.02 12.00 -10.39
N PRO A 156 27.40 10.73 -10.11
CA PRO A 156 28.25 9.96 -11.00
C PRO A 156 27.61 9.67 -12.36
N THR A 157 26.28 9.64 -12.41
CA THR A 157 25.48 9.40 -13.62
C THR A 157 24.18 10.16 -13.49
N LEU A 158 23.61 10.60 -14.61
CA LEU A 158 22.39 11.41 -14.63
C LEU A 158 21.27 10.79 -13.79
N GLY A 159 20.78 11.55 -12.82
CA GLY A 159 19.70 11.13 -11.91
C GLY A 159 20.14 10.16 -10.80
N VAL A 160 21.44 9.88 -10.66
CA VAL A 160 22.00 9.02 -9.60
C VAL A 160 22.88 9.87 -8.69
N PHE A 161 22.44 10.05 -7.45
CA PHE A 161 23.17 10.84 -6.46
C PHE A 161 23.82 9.95 -5.40
N THR A 162 25.05 10.28 -5.02
CA THR A 162 25.81 9.61 -3.96
C THR A 162 26.27 10.62 -2.93
N PHE A 163 26.07 10.31 -1.64
CA PHE A 163 26.44 11.18 -0.53
C PHE A 163 26.58 10.42 0.78
N GLU A 164 27.31 10.99 1.72
CA GLU A 164 27.42 10.48 3.08
C GLU A 164 26.24 10.96 3.92
N MET A 165 25.37 10.01 4.27
CA MET A 165 24.16 10.29 5.04
C MET A 165 24.31 9.93 6.51
N PHE A 166 24.73 8.71 6.80
CA PHE A 166 24.76 8.14 8.14
C PHE A 166 26.15 8.18 8.77
N GLN A 167 26.19 8.30 10.09
CA GLN A 167 27.42 8.09 10.85
C GLN A 167 27.76 6.59 10.92
N PRO A 168 29.05 6.22 10.91
CA PRO A 168 29.46 4.81 11.04
C PRO A 168 28.86 4.11 12.27
N ARG A 169 28.78 4.82 13.40
CA ARG A 169 28.16 4.33 14.64
C ARG A 169 26.70 3.92 14.45
N PHE A 170 25.92 4.68 13.66
CA PHE A 170 24.53 4.31 13.38
C PHE A 170 24.47 3.01 12.57
N CYS A 171 25.33 2.87 11.55
CA CYS A 171 25.42 1.65 10.76
C CYS A 171 25.77 0.43 11.63
N GLU A 172 26.73 0.58 12.55
CA GLU A 172 27.10 -0.48 13.51
C GLU A 172 25.92 -0.89 14.39
N LEU A 173 25.21 0.07 14.97
CA LEU A 173 24.03 -0.18 15.81
C LEU A 173 22.90 -0.87 15.02
N LEU A 174 22.67 -0.45 13.78
CA LEU A 174 21.64 -1.06 12.93
C LEU A 174 22.01 -2.49 12.58
N LEU A 175 23.27 -2.76 12.25
CA LEU A 175 23.75 -4.11 11.94
C LEU A 175 23.65 -5.03 13.17
N SER A 176 24.08 -4.58 14.36
CA SER A 176 23.97 -5.38 15.58
C SER A 176 22.52 -5.66 15.99
N GLU A 177 21.60 -4.71 15.75
CA GLU A 177 20.16 -4.92 15.96
C GLU A 177 19.61 -5.99 14.99
N VAL A 178 19.99 -5.94 13.72
CA VAL A 178 19.57 -6.94 12.72
C VAL A 178 20.10 -8.32 13.07
N GLU A 179 21.37 -8.43 13.47
CA GLU A 179 21.96 -9.69 13.93
C GLU A 179 21.24 -10.26 15.16
N ASN A 180 20.90 -9.40 16.12
CA ASN A 180 20.13 -9.79 17.30
C ASN A 180 18.73 -10.29 16.94
N PHE A 181 18.06 -9.61 16.01
CA PHE A 181 16.77 -10.05 15.48
C PHE A 181 16.87 -11.40 14.79
N GLU A 182 17.85 -11.60 13.90
CA GLU A 182 18.05 -12.88 13.24
C GLU A 182 18.33 -13.99 14.25
N LYS A 183 19.18 -13.75 15.26
CA LYS A 183 19.45 -14.72 16.33
C LYS A 183 18.16 -15.12 17.07
N TRP A 184 17.34 -14.16 17.45
CA TRP A 184 16.05 -14.41 18.09
C TRP A 184 15.12 -15.25 17.20
N VAL A 185 15.05 -14.96 15.89
CA VAL A 185 14.25 -15.74 14.92
C VAL A 185 14.71 -17.21 14.88
N HIS A 186 16.02 -17.44 14.84
CA HIS A 186 16.59 -18.80 14.83
C HIS A 186 16.32 -19.55 16.13
N GLU A 187 16.48 -18.90 17.29
CA GLU A 187 16.26 -19.50 18.62
C GLU A 187 14.79 -19.83 18.87
N THR A 188 13.88 -18.93 18.50
CA THR A 188 12.43 -19.12 18.68
C THR A 188 11.78 -19.95 17.57
N LYS A 189 12.51 -20.26 16.50
CA LYS A 189 11.99 -20.87 15.26
C LYS A 189 10.80 -20.10 14.69
N PHE A 190 10.79 -18.78 14.88
CA PHE A 190 9.72 -17.93 14.37
C PHE A 190 9.79 -17.87 12.85
N ARG A 191 8.65 -17.97 12.17
CA ARG A 191 8.60 -17.84 10.71
C ARG A 191 8.47 -16.38 10.34
N ILE A 192 9.53 -15.80 9.78
CA ILE A 192 9.54 -14.44 9.27
C ILE A 192 9.32 -14.38 7.76
N MET A 193 8.75 -13.27 7.29
CA MET A 193 8.75 -12.91 5.88
C MET A 193 10.15 -12.39 5.50
N ARG A 194 10.66 -12.84 4.36
CA ARG A 194 11.96 -12.38 3.83
C ARG A 194 11.75 -11.20 2.89
N PRO A 195 12.71 -10.25 2.83
CA PRO A 195 12.56 -9.02 2.06
C PRO A 195 12.49 -9.23 0.54
N ASN A 196 13.08 -10.32 0.04
CA ASN A 196 12.98 -10.70 -1.37
C ASN A 196 12.98 -12.22 -1.51
N THR A 197 12.22 -12.74 -2.47
CA THR A 197 12.19 -14.16 -2.86
C THR A 197 13.57 -14.69 -3.26
N MET A 198 14.46 -13.84 -3.76
CA MET A 198 15.81 -14.23 -4.21
C MET A 198 16.90 -14.15 -3.12
N ASN A 199 16.62 -13.52 -1.97
CA ASN A 199 17.57 -13.41 -0.86
C ASN A 199 17.07 -14.16 0.37
N LYS A 200 17.76 -15.24 0.75
CA LYS A 200 17.42 -16.00 1.97
C LYS A 200 17.88 -15.30 3.26
N PHE A 201 18.75 -14.31 3.16
CA PHE A 201 19.38 -13.62 4.29
C PHE A 201 19.04 -12.13 4.31
N GLY A 202 18.82 -11.60 5.51
CA GLY A 202 18.33 -10.25 5.72
C GLY A 202 16.98 -10.18 6.42
N ALA A 203 16.61 -8.97 6.83
CA ALA A 203 15.45 -8.70 7.66
C ALA A 203 14.67 -7.49 7.13
N VAL A 204 13.35 -7.55 7.24
CA VAL A 204 12.47 -6.41 7.03
C VAL A 204 12.46 -5.59 8.31
N LEU A 205 12.90 -4.34 8.24
CA LEU A 205 13.06 -3.45 9.40
C LEU A 205 11.71 -3.08 10.03
N ASP A 206 10.67 -2.99 9.19
CA ASP A 206 9.31 -2.69 9.62
C ASP A 206 8.74 -3.80 10.52
N ASP A 207 9.15 -5.05 10.32
CA ASP A 207 8.60 -6.21 11.04
C ASP A 207 8.86 -6.18 12.54
N PHE A 208 10.02 -5.66 12.94
CA PHE A 208 10.44 -5.60 14.34
C PHE A 208 10.40 -4.20 14.94
N GLY A 209 9.81 -3.22 14.24
CA GLY A 209 9.34 -1.95 14.85
C GLY A 209 10.05 -0.67 14.39
N LEU A 210 10.90 -0.72 13.36
CA LEU A 210 11.60 0.48 12.86
C LEU A 210 10.78 1.35 11.89
N GLU A 211 9.57 0.92 11.51
CA GLU A 211 8.68 1.64 10.58
C GLU A 211 8.46 3.12 10.96
N THR A 212 8.29 3.43 12.25
CA THR A 212 8.08 4.83 12.67
C THR A 212 9.33 5.68 12.48
N MET A 213 10.52 5.11 12.74
CA MET A 213 11.78 5.82 12.52
C MET A 213 12.02 6.01 11.02
N LEU A 214 11.80 4.97 10.21
CA LEU A 214 11.94 5.04 8.75
C LEU A 214 10.93 6.00 8.10
N GLY A 215 9.70 6.06 8.62
CA GLY A 215 8.71 7.05 8.20
C GLY A 215 9.21 8.48 8.38
N LYS A 216 9.75 8.80 9.56
CA LYS A 216 10.36 10.12 9.82
C LYS A 216 11.59 10.36 8.95
N LEU A 217 12.40 9.32 8.71
CA LEU A 217 13.55 9.43 7.83
C LEU A 217 13.13 9.88 6.42
N MET A 218 12.11 9.23 5.88
CA MET A 218 11.59 9.52 4.56
C MET A 218 10.94 10.89 4.48
N GLU A 219 10.12 11.25 5.46
CA GLU A 219 9.37 12.50 5.48
C GLU A 219 10.27 13.73 5.72
N ASP A 220 11.13 13.68 6.72
CA ASP A 220 11.87 14.85 7.19
C ASP A 220 13.22 15.04 6.47
N PHE A 221 13.81 13.96 5.91
CA PHE A 221 15.17 14.01 5.36
C PHE A 221 15.25 13.65 3.88
N ILE A 222 14.55 12.59 3.42
CA ILE A 222 14.62 12.16 2.01
C ILE A 222 13.70 13.00 1.12
N ARG A 223 12.44 13.22 1.54
CA ARG A 223 11.45 13.96 0.74
C ARG A 223 11.90 15.40 0.39
N PRO A 224 12.57 16.18 1.27
CA PRO A 224 13.13 17.47 0.88
C PRO A 224 14.14 17.39 -0.27
N ILE A 225 15.03 16.39 -0.24
CA ILE A 225 16.02 16.14 -1.29
C ILE A 225 15.30 15.76 -2.59
N SER A 226 14.37 14.79 -2.51
CA SER A 226 13.62 14.33 -3.68
C SER A 226 12.79 15.43 -4.32
N LYS A 227 12.20 16.33 -3.52
CA LYS A 227 11.46 17.49 -4.02
C LYS A 227 12.33 18.43 -4.87
N VAL A 228 13.61 18.57 -4.56
CA VAL A 228 14.53 19.44 -5.30
C VAL A 228 15.03 18.77 -6.57
N PHE A 229 15.54 17.54 -6.49
CA PHE A 229 16.18 16.88 -7.64
C PHE A 229 15.23 16.12 -8.55
N PHE A 230 14.03 15.79 -8.08
CA PHE A 230 13.05 14.96 -8.79
C PHE A 230 11.67 15.63 -8.84
N SER A 231 11.64 16.96 -9.03
CA SER A 231 10.40 17.73 -9.16
C SER A 231 9.48 17.18 -10.26
N ASP A 232 10.07 16.71 -11.35
CA ASP A 232 9.36 16.35 -12.58
C ASP A 232 8.67 14.98 -12.48
N VAL A 233 9.05 14.17 -11.49
CA VAL A 233 8.51 12.83 -11.24
C VAL A 233 7.81 12.72 -9.88
N GLY A 234 7.43 13.85 -9.29
CA GLY A 234 6.67 13.87 -8.04
C GLY A 234 7.51 13.58 -6.79
N GLY A 235 8.76 14.02 -6.73
CA GLY A 235 9.61 13.84 -5.55
C GLY A 235 9.04 14.43 -4.24
N SER A 236 8.04 15.30 -4.32
CA SER A 236 7.30 15.84 -3.17
C SER A 236 6.22 14.92 -2.60
N THR A 237 5.82 13.86 -3.31
CA THR A 237 4.66 13.02 -2.96
C THR A 237 5.04 11.63 -2.43
N LEU A 238 6.27 11.43 -1.97
CA LEU A 238 6.74 10.15 -1.40
C LEU A 238 5.99 9.82 -0.10
N ASP A 239 5.01 8.92 -0.12
CA ASP A 239 4.07 8.66 0.99
C ASP A 239 4.21 7.26 1.62
N SER A 240 5.07 6.42 1.06
CA SER A 240 5.25 5.02 1.44
C SER A 240 6.71 4.63 1.46
N HIS A 241 7.03 3.65 2.29
CA HIS A 241 8.37 3.08 2.38
C HIS A 241 8.28 1.58 2.67
N HIS A 242 9.35 0.87 2.35
CA HIS A 242 9.54 -0.51 2.73
C HIS A 242 11.02 -0.72 3.07
N GLY A 243 11.33 -0.74 4.37
CA GLY A 243 12.70 -0.81 4.85
C GLY A 243 13.17 -2.24 5.03
N PHE A 244 14.31 -2.60 4.44
CA PHE A 244 14.94 -3.91 4.65
C PHE A 244 16.45 -3.85 4.54
N VAL A 245 17.11 -4.83 5.17
CA VAL A 245 18.55 -5.09 5.08
C VAL A 245 18.75 -6.41 4.36
N VAL A 246 19.75 -6.45 3.47
CA VAL A 246 20.19 -7.64 2.74
C VAL A 246 21.62 -7.94 3.13
N GLU A 247 21.93 -9.22 3.34
CA GLU A 247 23.30 -9.67 3.58
C GLU A 247 23.80 -10.49 2.39
N TYR A 248 24.95 -10.10 1.86
CA TYR A 248 25.66 -10.81 0.79
C TYR A 248 26.90 -11.49 1.36
N GLY A 249 27.20 -12.71 0.89
CA GLY A 249 28.38 -13.47 1.30
C GLY A 249 28.80 -14.46 0.22
N ILE A 250 30.08 -14.82 0.21
CA ILE A 250 30.68 -15.71 -0.81
C ILE A 250 30.01 -17.10 -0.85
N ASP A 251 29.51 -17.57 0.31
CA ASP A 251 28.77 -18.83 0.45
C ASP A 251 27.26 -18.62 0.71
N ARG A 252 26.74 -17.42 0.45
CA ARG A 252 25.31 -17.09 0.55
C ARG A 252 24.71 -16.98 -0.86
N ASP A 253 23.39 -17.06 -1.01
CA ASP A 253 22.75 -17.13 -2.33
C ASP A 253 23.16 -15.96 -3.25
N VAL A 254 24.01 -16.23 -4.24
CA VAL A 254 24.44 -15.26 -5.27
C VAL A 254 23.84 -15.66 -6.61
N GLU A 255 22.60 -15.28 -6.87
CA GLU A 255 22.04 -15.21 -8.22
C GLU A 255 21.26 -13.90 -8.43
N LEU A 256 21.89 -12.76 -8.10
CA LEU A 256 21.30 -11.43 -8.35
C LEU A 256 21.92 -10.70 -9.55
N GLY A 257 22.80 -11.36 -10.32
CA GLY A 257 23.44 -10.69 -11.45
C GLY A 257 24.36 -11.57 -12.28
N ASN A 258 23.88 -12.69 -12.84
CA ASN A 258 24.60 -13.33 -13.94
C ASN A 258 24.31 -12.59 -15.26
N PHE A 259 24.70 -11.32 -15.33
CA PHE A 259 25.05 -10.65 -16.57
C PHE A 259 26.57 -10.53 -16.59
N GLY A 260 27.24 -11.60 -17.03
CA GLY A 260 28.65 -11.59 -17.43
C GLY A 260 29.64 -11.21 -16.32
N LEU A 261 30.42 -12.20 -15.88
CA LEU A 261 31.73 -11.97 -15.28
C LEU A 261 32.55 -10.98 -16.13
N PHE A 262 32.57 -9.70 -15.75
CA PHE A 262 33.62 -8.78 -16.14
C PHE A 262 34.69 -8.83 -15.06
N THR A 263 35.65 -9.72 -15.25
CA THR A 263 36.93 -9.63 -14.58
C THR A 263 37.64 -8.37 -15.08
N CYS A 264 37.61 -7.29 -14.29
CA CYS A 264 38.49 -6.15 -14.49
C CYS A 264 39.92 -6.54 -14.07
N SER A 265 40.66 -7.16 -14.99
CA SER A 265 42.13 -7.05 -14.98
C SER A 265 42.52 -5.78 -15.73
N GLY A 266 43.51 -5.08 -15.20
CA GLY A 266 43.98 -3.75 -15.61
C GLY A 266 43.96 -3.41 -17.11
N THR A 267 43.84 -2.10 -17.33
CA THR A 267 43.98 -1.34 -18.58
C THR A 267 42.86 -1.43 -19.61
N CYS A 268 42.11 -0.31 -19.68
CA CYS A 268 41.35 0.20 -20.83
C CYS A 268 40.21 -0.67 -21.35
N CYS A 269 38.97 -0.30 -21.05
CA CYS A 269 37.81 -0.64 -21.87
C CYS A 269 36.89 0.57 -21.96
N SER A 270 36.94 1.25 -23.11
CA SER A 270 35.86 2.09 -23.60
C SER A 270 34.73 1.20 -24.11
N SER A 271 33.49 1.54 -23.80
CA SER A 271 32.33 0.98 -24.49
C SER A 271 31.29 2.07 -24.73
N SER A 272 31.27 2.53 -25.97
CA SER A 272 30.24 3.39 -26.54
C SER A 272 28.89 2.68 -26.50
N TRP A 273 27.86 3.36 -25.98
CA TRP A 273 26.47 3.02 -26.19
C TRP A 273 25.89 4.07 -27.14
N ALA A 274 25.33 3.62 -28.25
CA ALA A 274 24.49 4.42 -29.12
C ALA A 274 23.52 3.49 -29.86
N PRO A 275 22.32 3.99 -30.17
CA PRO A 275 21.26 4.45 -29.29
C PRO A 275 20.24 3.33 -28.98
#